data_AF-A0A4U0SPS4-F1
#
_entry.id   AF-A0A4U0SPS4-F1
#
_cell.length_a   1.000
_cell.length_b   1.000
_cell.length_c   1.000
_cell.angle_alpha   90.00
_cell.angle_beta   90.00
_cell.angle_gamma   90.00
#
_symmetry.space_group_name_H-M   'P 1'
#
loop_
_entity.id
_entity.type
_entity.pdbx_description
1 polymer ?
#
loop_
_entity_poly.entity_id
_entity_poly.type
_entity_poly.pdbx_seq_one_letter_code
_entity_poly.pdbx_strand_id
1 'polypeptide(L)'
;MWADMAAVSRTSDPKSPRLDDHAVDGALRLLMYGLEKAQAERVVTKGAPRLEPEVVRTRPADAPTAVDLEDCMDDTQWLQYKLDGSLKNDVPGSHHHTKATVEYVHGAWKVSKLYVDQAGTC
;
A
#
# COMPACT_ATOMS: atom_id res chain seq x y z
N MET A 1 4.59 5.52 -2.52
CA MET A 1 3.43 5.02 -1.75
C MET A 1 3.77 3.77 -0.96
N TRP A 2 3.90 2.59 -1.57
CA TRP A 2 4.13 1.34 -0.81
C TRP A 2 5.38 1.36 0.07
N ALA A 3 6.46 2.01 -0.40
CA ALA A 3 7.66 2.23 0.41
C ALA A 3 7.38 3.05 1.69
N ASP A 4 6.52 4.07 1.61
CA ASP A 4 6.12 4.87 2.77
C ASP A 4 5.24 4.06 3.72
N MET A 5 4.29 3.30 3.19
CA MET A 5 3.48 2.38 3.98
C MET A 5 4.37 1.36 4.70
N ALA A 6 5.34 0.74 4.03
CA ALA A 6 6.28 -0.19 4.64
C ALA A 6 7.14 0.45 5.74
N ALA A 7 7.56 1.71 5.55
CA ALA A 7 8.31 2.45 6.57
C ALA A 7 7.44 2.76 7.80
N VAL A 8 6.22 3.27 7.58
CA VAL A 8 5.29 3.69 8.64
C VAL A 8 4.69 2.50 9.39
N SER A 9 4.50 1.36 8.73
CA SER A 9 4.03 0.13 9.37
C SER A 9 4.97 -0.40 10.46
N ARG A 10 6.24 0.04 10.51
CA ARG A 10 7.17 -0.33 11.59
C ARG A 10 6.79 0.28 12.95
N THR A 11 5.99 1.33 12.94
CA THR A 11 5.47 1.99 14.15
C THR A 11 3.94 1.99 14.22
N SER A 12 3.26 1.52 13.17
CA SER A 12 1.81 1.56 13.03
C SER A 12 1.23 2.94 13.31
N ASP A 13 1.87 3.99 12.76
CA ASP A 13 1.46 5.38 12.95
C ASP A 13 0.54 5.86 11.81
N PRO A 14 -0.80 5.85 11.99
CA PRO A 14 -1.73 6.27 10.93
C PRO A 14 -1.68 7.77 10.63
N LYS A 15 -1.01 8.58 11.46
CA LYS A 15 -0.92 10.04 11.29
C LYS A 15 0.42 10.49 10.69
N SER A 16 1.27 9.54 10.30
CA SER A 16 2.55 9.87 9.69
C SER A 16 2.34 10.72 8.43
N PRO A 17 2.98 11.90 8.33
CA PRO A 17 2.87 12.75 7.14
C PRO A 17 3.43 12.06 5.89
N ARG A 18 4.29 11.05 6.05
CA ARG A 18 4.85 10.28 4.92
C ARG A 18 3.78 9.61 4.05
N LEU A 19 2.59 9.36 4.60
CA LEU A 19 1.52 8.68 3.86
C LEU A 19 0.97 9.58 2.74
N ASP A 20 0.88 10.89 2.98
CA ASP A 20 0.29 11.82 2.01
C ASP A 20 1.29 12.34 0.96
N ASP A 21 2.59 12.04 1.11
CA ASP A 21 3.62 12.32 0.11
C ASP A 21 3.29 11.67 -1.24
N HIS A 22 2.76 10.43 -1.23
CA HIS A 22 2.50 9.63 -2.42
C HIS A 22 1.10 8.99 -2.50
N ALA A 23 0.23 9.26 -1.54
CA ALA A 23 -1.17 8.84 -1.58
C ALA A 23 -2.10 10.02 -1.32
N VAL A 24 -3.29 9.96 -1.91
CA VAL A 24 -4.37 10.92 -1.70
C VAL A 24 -5.71 10.18 -1.70
N ASP A 25 -6.77 10.86 -1.30
CA ASP A 25 -8.15 10.39 -1.39
C ASP A 25 -8.38 8.96 -0.86
N GLY A 26 -8.91 8.06 -1.69
CA GLY A 26 -9.28 6.72 -1.29
C GLY A 26 -8.08 5.87 -0.91
N ALA A 27 -6.97 6.01 -1.63
CA ALA A 27 -5.74 5.29 -1.33
C ALA A 27 -5.17 5.72 0.04
N LEU A 28 -5.08 7.03 0.29
CA LEU A 28 -4.59 7.53 1.59
C LEU A 28 -5.44 7.03 2.76
N ARG A 29 -6.78 7.10 2.63
CA ARG A 29 -7.70 6.58 3.65
C ARG A 29 -7.51 5.08 3.90
N LEU A 30 -7.26 4.29 2.86
CA LEU A 30 -7.01 2.85 3.01
C LEU A 30 -5.72 2.56 3.77
N LEU A 31 -4.63 3.28 3.48
CA LEU A 31 -3.36 3.14 4.21
C LEU A 31 -3.52 3.51 5.69
N MET A 32 -4.16 4.65 5.97
CA MET A 32 -4.45 5.10 7.34
C MET A 32 -5.26 4.06 8.09
N TYR A 33 -6.34 3.53 7.48
CA TYR A 33 -7.17 2.50 8.09
C TYR A 33 -6.40 1.22 8.43
N GLY A 34 -5.51 0.77 7.53
CA GLY A 34 -4.65 -0.38 7.79
C GLY A 34 -3.74 -0.18 9.02
N LEU A 35 -3.18 1.02 9.17
CA LEU A 35 -2.31 1.39 10.30
C LEU A 35 -3.12 1.58 11.60
N GLU A 36 -4.32 2.16 11.54
CA GLU A 36 -5.24 2.27 12.68
C GLU A 36 -5.60 0.89 13.23
N LYS A 37 -5.90 -0.07 12.34
CA LYS A 37 -6.17 -1.45 12.73
C LYS A 37 -4.95 -2.10 13.38
N ALA A 38 -3.76 -1.95 12.77
CA ALA A 38 -2.52 -2.48 13.34
C ALA A 38 -2.21 -1.88 14.73
N GLN A 39 -2.45 -0.59 14.91
CA GLN A 39 -2.30 0.10 16.19
C GLN A 39 -3.28 -0.42 17.24
N ALA A 40 -4.56 -0.56 16.89
CA ALA A 40 -5.59 -1.10 17.78
C ALA A 40 -5.28 -2.55 18.22
N GLU A 41 -4.72 -3.35 17.31
CA GLU A 41 -4.28 -4.73 17.57
C GLU A 41 -2.91 -4.81 18.26
N ARG A 42 -2.24 -3.68 18.49
CA ARG A 42 -0.89 -3.59 19.08
C ARG A 42 0.14 -4.42 18.32
N VAL A 43 0.13 -4.30 17.00
CA VAL A 43 1.09 -4.95 16.10
C VAL A 43 1.79 -3.95 15.20
N VAL A 44 2.96 -4.33 14.71
CA VAL A 44 3.74 -3.61 13.70
C VAL A 44 4.02 -4.54 12.52
N THR A 45 4.14 -4.00 11.31
CA THR A 45 4.48 -4.80 10.13
C THR A 45 5.92 -4.50 9.73
N LYS A 46 6.72 -5.54 9.51
CA LYS A 46 8.13 -5.44 9.07
C LYS A 46 8.29 -6.08 7.70
N GLY A 47 9.28 -5.61 6.95
CA GLY A 47 9.47 -5.97 5.55
C GLY A 47 8.82 -4.95 4.61
N ALA A 48 8.59 -5.35 3.37
CA ALA A 48 7.91 -4.57 2.35
C ALA A 48 7.35 -5.52 1.29
N PRO A 49 6.28 -5.14 0.58
CA PRO A 49 5.81 -5.92 -0.56
C PRO A 49 6.82 -5.84 -1.71
N ARG A 50 6.93 -6.91 -2.51
CA ARG A 50 7.53 -6.87 -3.85
C ARG A 50 6.44 -6.46 -4.84
N LEU A 51 6.80 -5.58 -5.77
CA LEU A 51 5.88 -4.96 -6.72
C LEU A 51 6.38 -5.21 -8.14
N GLU A 52 5.47 -5.50 -9.05
CA GLU A 52 5.70 -5.68 -10.47
C GLU A 52 4.57 -4.97 -11.27
N PRO A 53 4.35 -3.65 -11.06
CA PRO A 53 3.20 -2.97 -11.63
C PRO A 53 3.36 -2.71 -13.12
N GLU A 54 2.27 -2.90 -13.85
CA GLU A 54 2.17 -2.61 -15.27
C GLU A 54 1.17 -1.47 -15.53
N VAL A 55 1.50 -0.62 -16.49
CA VAL A 55 0.59 0.43 -16.96
C VAL A 55 -0.44 -0.20 -17.89
N VAL A 56 -1.71 -0.20 -17.46
CA VAL A 56 -2.81 -0.71 -18.28
C VAL A 56 -3.52 0.41 -19.05
N ARG A 57 -3.46 1.66 -18.56
CA ARG A 57 -4.09 2.81 -19.23
C ARG A 57 -3.47 4.15 -18.82
N THR A 58 -3.37 5.06 -19.78
CA THR A 58 -3.03 6.47 -19.52
C THR A 58 -4.17 7.39 -19.97
N ARG A 59 -4.37 8.51 -19.27
CA ARG A 59 -5.49 9.43 -19.49
C ARG A 59 -5.07 10.90 -19.26
N PRO A 60 -5.22 11.79 -20.27
CA PRO A 60 -5.35 11.45 -21.70
C PRO A 60 -4.07 10.74 -22.21
N ALA A 61 -4.13 10.12 -23.38
CA ALA A 61 -3.03 9.25 -23.86
C ALA A 61 -1.77 10.04 -24.29
N ASP A 62 -1.94 11.25 -24.78
CA ASP A 62 -0.92 12.15 -25.31
C ASP A 62 -0.26 13.04 -24.25
N ALA A 63 -1.02 13.41 -23.21
CA ALA A 63 -0.52 14.19 -22.07
C ALA A 63 -1.10 13.67 -20.74
N PRO A 64 -0.65 12.50 -20.25
CA PRO A 64 -1.29 11.84 -19.12
C PRO A 64 -1.30 12.69 -17.85
N THR A 65 -2.48 12.84 -17.25
CA THR A 65 -2.69 13.38 -15.90
C THR A 65 -3.24 12.31 -14.95
N ALA A 66 -3.59 11.14 -15.48
CA ALA A 66 -3.97 9.95 -14.74
C ALA A 66 -3.42 8.68 -15.42
N VAL A 67 -3.03 7.70 -14.61
CA VAL A 67 -2.50 6.39 -15.04
C VAL A 67 -3.17 5.30 -14.22
N ASP A 68 -3.70 4.28 -14.89
CA ASP A 68 -4.18 3.07 -14.24
C ASP A 68 -3.10 1.99 -14.31
N LEU A 69 -2.87 1.35 -13.17
CA LEU A 69 -1.90 0.29 -12.97
C LEU A 69 -2.60 -0.98 -12.50
N GLU A 70 -2.10 -2.13 -12.95
CA GLU A 70 -2.37 -3.44 -12.35
C GLU A 70 -1.04 -4.04 -11.88
N ASP A 71 -1.06 -4.80 -10.78
CA ASP A 71 0.14 -5.40 -10.19
C ASP A 71 -0.22 -6.73 -9.53
N CYS A 72 0.72 -7.66 -9.51
CA CYS A 72 0.70 -8.82 -8.64
C CYS A 72 1.60 -8.56 -7.44
N MET A 73 1.04 -7.91 -6.42
CA MET A 73 1.77 -7.54 -5.20
C MET A 73 2.07 -8.78 -4.36
N ASP A 74 3.35 -9.05 -4.10
CA ASP A 74 3.80 -10.13 -3.21
C ASP A 74 4.11 -9.55 -1.83
N ASP A 75 3.28 -9.86 -0.82
CA ASP A 75 3.48 -9.47 0.57
C ASP A 75 4.00 -10.60 1.47
N THR A 76 4.50 -11.70 0.90
CA THR A 76 4.99 -12.89 1.64
C THR A 76 6.07 -12.57 2.67
N GLN A 77 6.84 -11.49 2.47
CA GLN A 77 7.89 -11.01 3.38
C GLN A 77 7.47 -9.79 4.21
N TRP A 78 6.20 -9.40 4.18
CA TRP A 78 5.67 -8.23 4.88
C TRP A 78 4.76 -8.63 6.04
N LEU A 79 5.40 -9.09 7.13
CA LEU A 79 4.72 -9.82 8.21
C LEU A 79 4.41 -8.95 9.43
N GLN A 80 3.35 -9.31 10.15
CA GLN A 80 2.93 -8.63 11.38
C GLN A 80 3.58 -9.24 12.63
N TYR A 81 4.03 -8.38 13.53
CA TYR A 81 4.72 -8.69 14.78
C TYR A 81 4.00 -8.03 15.94
N LYS A 82 3.92 -8.74 17.08
CA LYS A 82 3.55 -8.13 18.36
C LYS A 82 4.66 -7.19 18.82
N LEU A 83 4.34 -6.33 19.78
CA LEU A 83 5.31 -5.35 20.32
C LEU A 83 6.51 -6.01 21.05
N ASP A 84 6.36 -7.25 21.52
CA ASP A 84 7.46 -8.03 22.09
C ASP A 84 8.43 -8.61 21.04
N GLY A 85 8.13 -8.41 19.75
CA GLY A 85 8.95 -8.86 18.63
C GLY A 85 8.60 -10.26 18.11
N SER A 86 7.69 -10.99 18.74
CA SER A 86 7.17 -12.26 18.21
C SER A 86 6.25 -12.05 17.01
N LEU A 87 6.17 -13.02 16.12
CA LEU A 87 5.20 -13.01 15.02
C LEU A 87 3.77 -13.00 15.59
N LYS A 88 2.88 -12.21 14.95
CA LYS A 88 1.46 -12.19 15.31
C LYS A 88 0.82 -13.55 15.05
N ASN A 89 1.17 -14.18 13.94
CA ASN A 89 0.75 -15.51 13.51
C ASN A 89 1.83 -16.15 12.62
N ASP A 90 1.69 -17.45 12.36
CA ASP A 90 2.55 -18.21 11.43
C ASP A 90 1.85 -18.34 10.05
N VAL A 91 1.14 -17.29 9.64
CA VAL A 91 0.50 -17.22 8.34
C VAL A 91 1.40 -16.34 7.46
N PRO A 92 2.03 -16.90 6.41
CA PRO A 92 2.79 -16.07 5.49
C PRO A 92 1.86 -15.08 4.78
N GLY A 93 2.44 -14.00 4.26
CA GLY A 93 1.73 -13.19 3.27
C GLY A 93 1.41 -14.01 2.00
N SER A 94 0.80 -13.37 1.03
CA SER A 94 0.37 -13.94 -0.23
C SER A 94 0.71 -13.03 -1.41
N HIS A 95 0.23 -13.45 -2.57
CA HIS A 95 0.20 -12.63 -3.76
C HIS A 95 -1.22 -12.05 -3.90
N HIS A 96 -1.30 -10.77 -4.23
CA HIS A 96 -2.53 -10.02 -4.32
C HIS A 96 -2.57 -9.31 -5.65
N HIS A 97 -3.60 -9.57 -6.44
CA HIS A 97 -3.89 -8.73 -7.56
C HIS A 97 -4.31 -7.34 -7.04
N THR A 98 -3.66 -6.29 -7.54
CA THR A 98 -3.97 -4.91 -7.13
C THR A 98 -4.27 -4.04 -8.33
N LYS A 99 -5.16 -3.08 -8.13
CA LYS A 99 -5.47 -2.03 -9.10
C LYS A 99 -5.26 -0.68 -8.47
N ALA A 100 -4.57 0.21 -9.17
CA ALA A 100 -4.33 1.56 -8.71
C ALA A 100 -4.63 2.58 -9.79
N THR A 101 -5.13 3.75 -9.39
CA THR A 101 -5.12 4.95 -10.22
C THR A 101 -4.14 5.94 -9.60
N VAL A 102 -3.18 6.39 -10.40
CA VAL A 102 -2.24 7.45 -10.07
C VAL A 102 -2.68 8.72 -10.78
N GLU A 103 -2.77 9.84 -10.06
CA GLU A 103 -3.17 11.14 -10.60
C GLU A 103 -2.09 12.18 -10.34
N TYR A 104 -1.93 13.10 -11.29
CA TYR A 104 -1.01 14.24 -11.15
C TYR A 104 -1.71 15.36 -10.37
N VAL A 105 -1.37 15.51 -9.09
CA VAL A 105 -2.02 16.43 -8.16
C VAL A 105 -0.97 17.35 -7.55
N HIS A 106 -1.21 18.66 -7.64
CA HIS A 106 -0.34 19.70 -7.06
C HIS A 106 1.16 19.56 -7.42
N GLY A 107 1.45 19.16 -8.66
CA GLY A 107 2.83 19.03 -9.15
C GLY A 107 3.49 17.67 -8.91
N ALA A 108 2.78 16.71 -8.33
CA ALA A 108 3.30 15.37 -8.03
C ALA A 108 2.33 14.25 -8.43
N TRP A 109 2.88 13.10 -8.81
CA TRP A 109 2.08 11.88 -9.02
C TRP A 109 1.76 11.23 -7.69
N LYS A 110 0.48 11.02 -7.42
CA LYS A 110 -0.01 10.37 -6.19
C LYS A 110 -1.02 9.29 -6.52
N VAL A 111 -0.99 8.21 -5.76
CA VAL A 111 -2.03 7.17 -5.87
C VAL A 111 -3.31 7.72 -5.25
N SER A 112 -4.39 7.83 -6.01
CA SER A 112 -5.68 8.34 -5.52
C SER A 112 -6.71 7.22 -5.27
N LYS A 113 -6.57 6.11 -6.01
CA LYS A 113 -7.38 4.90 -5.84
C LYS A 113 -6.47 3.71 -5.70
N LEU A 114 -6.80 2.83 -4.76
CA LEU A 114 -6.11 1.58 -4.54
C LEU A 114 -7.14 0.52 -4.18
N TYR A 115 -7.03 -0.63 -4.84
CA TYR A 115 -7.80 -1.82 -4.56
C TYR A 115 -6.84 -3.01 -4.49
N VAL A 116 -6.98 -3.82 -3.45
CA VAL A 116 -6.16 -5.00 -3.19
C VAL A 116 -7.12 -6.17 -3.07
N ASP A 117 -7.04 -7.13 -3.99
CA ASP A 117 -7.87 -8.32 -3.98
C ASP A 117 -7.46 -9.28 -2.84
N GLN A 118 -8.25 -10.34 -2.67
CA GLN A 118 -7.95 -11.42 -1.73
C GLN A 118 -6.61 -12.10 -2.04
N ALA A 119 -6.05 -12.77 -1.04
CA ALA A 119 -4.84 -13.58 -1.16
C ALA A 119 -4.98 -14.66 -2.26
N GLY A 120 -3.94 -14.86 -3.06
CA GLY A 120 -3.85 -15.89 -4.10
C GLY A 120 -4.65 -15.57 -5.38
N THR A 121 -4.96 -14.30 -5.61
CA THR A 121 -5.66 -13.86 -6.84
C THR A 121 -4.73 -13.65 -8.03
N CYS A 122 -3.44 -13.58 -7.73
CA CYS A 122 -2.30 -13.97 -8.54
C CYS A 122 -1.35 -14.72 -7.57
#